data_AF-X1USU3-F1
#
_entry.id   AF-X1USU3-F1
#
_cell.length_a   1.000
_cell.length_b   1.000
_cell.length_c   1.000
_cell.angle_alpha   90.00
_cell.angle_beta   90.00
_cell.angle_gamma   90.00
#
_symmetry.space_group_name_H-M   'P 1'
#
loop_
_entity.id
_entity.type
_entity.pdbx_description
1 polymer ?
#
loop_
_entity_poly.entity_id
_entity_poly.type
_entity_poly.pdbx_seq_one_letter_code
_entity_poly.pdbx_strand_id
1 'polypeptide(L)'
;MSKPIKITAIILSLMVCLALSFGGGYVFGARTPLSPDQNLALAEEVWDVIFRDYVDLDKLDANALSQGAVKGMVEALDDPYTAYLDAENY
;
A
#
# COMPACT_ATOMS: atom_id res chain seq x y z
N MET A 1 -33.64 10.64 35.62
CA MET A 1 -33.13 10.33 34.27
C MET A 1 -33.66 8.97 33.83
N SER A 2 -34.47 8.92 32.77
CA SER A 2 -35.10 7.68 32.32
C SER A 2 -34.05 6.68 31.83
N LYS A 3 -34.24 5.38 32.11
CA LYS A 3 -33.36 4.30 31.66
C LYS A 3 -32.96 4.39 30.17
N PRO A 4 -33.85 4.72 29.21
CA PRO A 4 -33.46 4.86 27.81
C PRO A 4 -32.49 6.02 27.55
N ILE A 5 -32.65 7.17 28.24
CA ILE A 5 -31.76 8.32 28.09
C ILE A 5 -30.32 8.02 28.50
N LYS A 6 -30.12 7.15 29.50
CA LYS A 6 -28.78 6.72 29.91
C LYS A 6 -28.12 5.84 28.84
N ILE A 7 -28.90 4.98 28.19
CA ILE A 7 -28.38 4.05 27.16
C ILE A 7 -27.99 4.82 25.90
N THR A 8 -28.81 5.76 25.41
CA THR A 8 -28.45 6.59 24.26
C THR A 8 -27.22 7.45 24.52
N ALA A 9 -27.06 7.99 25.74
CA ALA A 9 -25.86 8.74 26.10
C ALA A 9 -24.58 7.88 26.07
N ILE A 10 -24.65 6.63 26.55
CA ILE A 10 -23.52 5.70 26.53
C ILE A 10 -23.12 5.34 25.09
N ILE A 11 -24.09 5.03 24.23
CA ILE A 11 -23.82 4.68 22.82
C ILE A 11 -23.17 5.86 22.07
N LEU A 12 -23.67 7.07 22.29
CA LEU A 12 -23.13 8.27 21.64
C LEU A 12 -21.69 8.55 22.10
N SER A 13 -21.40 8.37 23.40
CA SER A 13 -20.04 8.48 23.93
C SER A 13 -19.10 7.43 23.33
N LEU A 14 -19.57 6.19 23.15
CA LEU A 14 -18.77 5.09 22.58
C LEU A 14 -18.41 5.35 21.11
N MET A 15 -19.37 5.86 20.33
CA MET A 15 -19.16 6.20 18.92
C MET A 15 -18.15 7.34 18.75
N VAL A 16 -18.20 8.35 19.63
CA VAL A 16 -17.20 9.44 19.64
C VAL A 16 -15.81 8.93 20.01
N CYS A 17 -15.69 8.05 21.00
CA CYS A 17 -14.41 7.44 21.36
C CYS A 17 -13.81 6.63 20.20
N LEU A 18 -14.64 5.90 19.45
CA LEU A 18 -14.21 5.14 18.28
C LEU A 18 -13.69 6.07 17.17
N ALA A 19 -14.44 7.13 16.87
CA ALA A 19 -14.07 8.10 15.85
C ALA A 19 -12.78 8.85 16.21
N LEU A 20 -12.59 9.23 17.48
CA LEU A 20 -11.37 9.89 17.95
C LEU A 20 -10.15 8.95 17.92
N SER A 21 -10.33 7.69 18.30
CA SER A 21 -9.25 6.69 18.25
C SER A 21 -8.81 6.42 16.81
N PHE A 22 -9.79 6.29 15.89
CA PHE A 22 -9.51 6.08 14.47
C PHE A 22 -8.90 7.33 13.81
N GLY A 23 -9.49 8.50 14.02
CA GLY A 23 -9.01 9.77 13.48
C GLY A 23 -7.61 10.15 13.99
N GLY A 24 -7.35 9.92 15.27
CA GLY A 24 -6.01 10.11 15.86
C GLY A 24 -4.97 9.19 15.23
N GLY A 25 -5.30 7.91 15.03
CA GLY A 25 -4.44 6.94 14.35
C GLY A 25 -4.12 7.33 12.90
N TYR A 26 -5.12 7.77 12.13
CA TYR A 26 -4.93 8.21 10.74
C TYR A 26 -4.00 9.42 10.62
N VAL A 27 -4.20 10.45 11.46
CA VAL A 27 -3.36 11.66 11.42
C VAL A 27 -1.93 11.37 11.86
N PHE A 28 -1.70 10.50 12.85
CA PHE A 28 -0.35 10.10 13.26
C PHE A 28 0.34 9.20 12.24
N GLY A 29 -0.38 8.24 11.65
CA GLY A 29 0.16 7.36 10.61
C GLY A 29 0.47 8.08 9.29
N ALA A 30 -0.32 9.11 8.94
CA ALA A 30 -0.04 9.95 7.78
C ALA A 30 1.18 10.88 7.97
N ARG A 31 1.72 11.00 9.20
CA ARG A 31 2.86 11.86 9.55
C ARG A 31 4.15 11.14 9.83
N THR A 32 4.17 9.80 9.86
CA THR A 32 5.43 9.10 9.63
C THR A 32 5.83 9.42 8.20
N PRO A 33 6.93 10.16 7.97
CA PRO A 33 7.55 10.09 6.67
C PRO A 33 7.94 8.62 6.56
N LEU A 34 7.21 7.87 5.74
CA LEU A 34 7.83 6.81 4.98
C LEU A 34 8.99 7.56 4.33
N SER A 35 10.20 7.48 4.91
CA SER A 35 11.39 7.69 4.11
C SER A 35 11.24 6.58 3.10
N PRO A 36 10.75 6.86 1.87
CA PRO A 36 10.69 5.82 0.88
C PRO A 36 12.15 5.39 0.78
N ASP A 37 12.43 4.10 0.89
CA ASP A 37 13.77 3.65 0.51
C ASP A 37 14.00 4.25 -0.87
N GLN A 38 14.91 5.23 -0.96
CA GLN A 38 15.02 6.07 -2.16
C GLN A 38 15.30 5.19 -3.40
N ASN A 39 15.87 4.02 -3.14
CA ASN A 39 16.13 2.96 -4.10
C ASN A 39 14.86 2.32 -4.70
N LEU A 40 13.77 2.22 -3.94
CA LEU A 40 12.47 1.72 -4.43
C LEU A 40 11.58 2.83 -4.99
N ALA A 41 11.77 4.06 -4.51
CA ALA A 41 11.03 5.23 -5.02
C ALA A 41 11.25 5.46 -6.53
N LEU A 42 12.44 5.14 -7.04
CA LEU A 42 12.72 5.23 -8.48
C LEU A 42 11.87 4.24 -9.29
N ALA A 43 11.66 3.02 -8.77
CA ALA A 43 10.81 2.03 -9.43
C ALA A 43 9.34 2.49 -9.45
N GLU A 44 8.88 3.12 -8.37
CA GLU A 44 7.55 3.74 -8.27
C GLU A 44 7.38 4.92 -9.23
N GLU A 45 8.37 5.81 -9.33
CA GLU A 45 8.34 6.94 -10.28
C GLU A 45 8.26 6.45 -11.74
N VAL A 46 9.08 5.46 -12.10
CA VAL A 46 9.06 4.87 -13.45
C VAL A 46 7.72 4.18 -13.72
N TRP A 47 7.18 3.46 -12.73
CA TRP A 47 5.85 2.86 -12.81
C TRP A 47 4.79 3.92 -13.13
N ASP A 48 4.77 5.02 -12.38
CA ASP A 48 3.82 6.12 -12.59
C ASP A 48 3.96 6.76 -13.97
N VAL A 49 5.20 6.97 -14.44
CA VAL A 49 5.45 7.51 -15.79
C VAL A 49 4.91 6.55 -16.86
N ILE A 50 5.13 5.24 -16.73
CA ILE A 50 4.63 4.25 -17.69
C ILE A 50 3.10 4.28 -17.73
N PHE A 51 2.45 4.21 -16.57
CA PHE A 51 0.98 4.16 -16.50
C PHE A 51 0.28 5.48 -16.83
N ARG A 52 1.02 6.59 -16.88
CA ARG A 52 0.49 7.89 -17.27
C ARG A 52 0.76 8.22 -18.74
N ASP A 53 1.97 7.92 -19.23
CA ASP A 53 2.49 8.50 -20.47
C ASP A 53 2.67 7.45 -21.59
N TYR A 54 2.49 6.15 -21.32
CA TYR A 54 2.58 5.12 -22.36
C TYR A 54 1.43 5.22 -23.38
N VAL A 55 1.75 5.03 -24.66
CA VAL A 55 0.82 5.29 -25.78
C VAL A 55 -0.36 4.32 -25.81
N ASP A 56 -0.12 3.05 -25.51
CA ASP A 56 -1.11 1.97 -25.56
C ASP A 56 -1.44 1.47 -24.14
N LEU A 57 -2.01 2.33 -23.30
CA LEU A 57 -2.34 2.00 -21.90
C LEU A 57 -3.22 0.75 -21.76
N ASP A 58 -4.09 0.49 -22.73
CA ASP A 58 -4.97 -0.68 -22.79
C ASP A 58 -4.23 -2.01 -22.98
N LYS A 59 -2.97 -1.96 -23.45
CA LYS A 59 -2.10 -3.13 -23.62
C LYS A 59 -1.15 -3.35 -22.45
N LEU A 60 -1.14 -2.45 -21.46
CA LEU A 60 -0.28 -2.62 -20.29
C LEU A 60 -0.79 -3.77 -19.42
N ASP A 61 0.10 -4.70 -19.15
CA ASP A 61 -0.10 -5.75 -18.16
C ASP A 61 0.69 -5.40 -16.89
N ALA A 62 0.00 -4.89 -15.88
CA ALA A 62 0.58 -4.54 -14.60
C ALA A 62 1.23 -5.75 -13.90
N ASN A 63 0.67 -6.94 -14.07
CA ASN A 63 1.21 -8.15 -13.48
C ASN A 63 2.56 -8.49 -14.13
N ALA A 64 2.62 -8.49 -15.47
CA ALA A 64 3.87 -8.74 -16.19
C ALA A 64 4.96 -7.70 -15.85
N LEU A 65 4.61 -6.42 -15.73
CA LEU A 65 5.57 -5.36 -15.37
C LEU A 65 6.10 -5.52 -13.95
N SER A 66 5.23 -5.82 -12.99
CA SER A 66 5.63 -6.02 -11.59
C SER A 66 6.51 -7.26 -11.41
N GLN A 67 6.17 -8.38 -12.06
CA GLN A 67 7.02 -9.57 -12.08
C GLN A 67 8.38 -9.29 -12.74
N GLY A 68 8.40 -8.54 -13.84
CA GLY A 68 9.63 -8.14 -14.51
C GLY A 68 10.54 -7.29 -13.62
N ALA A 69 9.97 -6.35 -12.86
CA ALA A 69 10.73 -5.54 -11.91
C ALA A 69 11.36 -6.40 -10.80
N VAL A 70 10.61 -7.32 -10.21
CA VAL A 70 11.14 -8.24 -9.18
C VAL A 70 12.20 -9.18 -9.74
N LYS A 71 11.96 -9.73 -10.94
CA LYS A 71 12.93 -10.59 -11.62
C LYS A 71 14.24 -9.87 -11.88
N GLY A 72 14.21 -8.63 -12.37
CA GLY A 72 15.40 -7.82 -12.59
C GLY A 72 16.19 -7.54 -11.31
N MET A 73 15.49 -7.33 -10.18
CA MET A 73 16.15 -7.18 -8.87
C MET A 73 16.87 -8.46 -8.45
N VAL A 74 16.29 -9.64 -8.70
CA VAL A 74 16.92 -10.93 -8.39
C VAL A 74 18.09 -11.22 -9.34
N GLU A 75 17.95 -10.95 -10.63
CA GLU A 75 19.02 -11.12 -11.62
C GLU A 75 20.24 -10.24 -11.29
N ALA A 76 20.02 -9.04 -10.75
CA ALA A 76 21.10 -8.13 -10.34
C ALA A 76 21.97 -8.67 -9.19
N LEU A 77 21.55 -9.73 -8.49
CA LEU A 77 22.36 -10.39 -7.46
C LEU A 77 23.49 -11.24 -8.04
N ASP A 78 23.40 -11.61 -9.33
CA ASP A 78 24.35 -12.52 -10.00
C ASP A 78 24.59 -13.83 -9.22
N ASP A 79 23.56 -14.28 -8.49
CA ASP A 79 23.59 -15.49 -7.66
C ASP A 79 22.75 -16.59 -8.30
N PRO A 80 23.35 -17.67 -8.81
CA PRO A 80 22.63 -18.76 -9.47
C PRO A 80 21.72 -19.56 -8.53
N TYR A 81 21.83 -19.35 -7.21
CA TYR A 81 21.00 -20.02 -6.21
C TYR A 81 19.80 -19.19 -5.75
N THR A 82 19.70 -17.93 -6.17
CA THR A 82 18.56 -17.08 -5.84
C THR A 82 17.62 -17.00 -7.03
N ALA A 83 16.35 -17.31 -6.80
CA ALA A 83 15.30 -17.23 -7.81
C ALA A 83 14.02 -16.62 -7.24
N TYR A 84 13.36 -15.80 -8.05
CA TYR A 84 11.99 -15.38 -7.80
C TYR A 84 11.04 -16.45 -8.35
N LEU A 85 10.10 -16.92 -7.52
CA LEU A 85 9.04 -17.84 -7.91
C LEU A 85 7.72 -17.08 -7.90
N ASP A 86 7.05 -17.04 -9.04
CA ASP A 86 5.68 -16.54 -9.14
C ASP A 86 4.66 -17.59 -8.66
N ALA A 87 3.39 -17.19 -8.59
CA ALA A 87 2.30 -18.06 -8.13
C ALA A 87 1.93 -19.19 -9.10
N GLU A 88 2.34 -19.12 -10.37
CA GLU A 88 2.17 -20.22 -11.35
C GLU A 88 3.28 -21.28 -11.19
N ASN A 89 4.44 -20.87 -10.67
CA ASN A 89 5.60 -21.70 -10.42
C ASN A 89 5.67 -22.27 -8.98
N TYR A 90 4.55 -22.25 -8.24
CA TYR A 90 4.37 -22.86 -6.91
C TYR A 90 3.29 -23.95 -6.93
#